data_AF-A0A434SHN5-F1
#
_entry.id   AF-A0A434SHN5-F1
#
_cell.length_a   1.000
_cell.length_b   1.000
_cell.length_c   1.000
_cell.angle_alpha   90.00
_cell.angle_beta   90.00
_cell.angle_gamma   90.00
#
_symmetry.space_group_name_H-M   'P 1'
#
loop_
_entity.id
_entity.type
_entity.pdbx_description
1 polymer ?
#
loop_
_entity_poly.entity_id
_entity_poly.type
_entity_poly.pdbx_seq_one_letter_code
_entity_poly.pdbx_strand_id
1 'polypeptide(L)'
;DLDIDKVLRTCARYGVAVEINAHPWRLDLDWRWHQKALDYGCIFSINPDAHSIRELDHMHWGVEMARKGGVPRTRVLNAMGLAALLAHLSKRKRDSKTGGNSRSPVRKAVA
;
A
#
# COMPACT_ATOMS: atom_id res chain seq x y z
N ASP A 1 16.79 -14.67 6.00
CA ASP A 1 16.31 -13.32 5.67
C ASP A 1 14.97 -13.33 4.97
N LEU A 2 14.23 -12.23 5.13
CA LEU A 2 12.95 -11.99 4.49
C LEU A 2 13.17 -11.44 3.06
N ASP A 3 12.60 -12.11 2.06
CA ASP A 3 12.60 -11.65 0.67
C ASP A 3 11.47 -10.63 0.45
N ILE A 4 11.78 -9.36 0.72
CA ILE A 4 10.85 -8.23 0.55
C ILE A 4 10.35 -8.14 -0.90
N ASP A 5 11.20 -8.45 -1.87
CA ASP A 5 10.87 -8.36 -3.28
C ASP A 5 9.75 -9.35 -3.66
N LYS A 6 9.91 -10.62 -3.26
CA LYS A 6 8.87 -11.65 -3.43
C LYS A 6 7.56 -11.27 -2.74
N VAL A 7 7.63 -10.66 -1.55
CA VAL A 7 6.44 -10.18 -0.83
C VAL A 7 5.74 -9.07 -1.63
N LEU A 8 6.45 -8.05 -2.08
CA LEU A 8 5.87 -6.93 -2.83
C LEU A 8 5.23 -7.38 -4.15
N ARG A 9 5.88 -8.27 -4.91
CA ARG A 9 5.28 -8.86 -6.13
C ARG A 9 3.98 -9.61 -5.82
N THR A 10 3.95 -10.30 -4.68
CA THR A 10 2.76 -11.02 -4.23
C THR A 10 1.66 -10.04 -3.83
N CYS A 11 1.99 -8.98 -3.09
CA CYS A 11 1.05 -7.92 -2.74
C CYS A 11 0.41 -7.29 -3.97
N ALA A 12 1.21 -6.93 -4.97
CA ALA A 12 0.71 -6.42 -6.24
C ALA A 12 -0.22 -7.42 -6.96
N ARG A 13 0.20 -8.69 -7.06
CA ARG A 13 -0.59 -9.76 -7.71
C ARG A 13 -1.97 -9.95 -7.08
N TYR A 14 -2.06 -9.88 -5.76
CA TYR A 14 -3.31 -10.12 -5.02
C TYR A 14 -4.05 -8.84 -4.63
N GLY A 15 -3.59 -7.67 -5.10
CA GLY A 15 -4.18 -6.38 -4.74
C GLY A 15 -4.18 -6.14 -3.23
N VAL A 16 -3.15 -6.60 -2.53
CA VAL A 16 -2.94 -6.37 -1.10
C VAL A 16 -2.18 -5.07 -0.94
N ALA A 17 -2.70 -4.16 -0.12
CA ALA A 17 -2.01 -2.91 0.18
C ALA A 17 -0.78 -3.16 1.07
N VAL A 18 0.28 -2.40 0.81
CA VAL A 18 1.51 -2.36 1.60
C VAL A 18 1.42 -1.19 2.58
N GLU A 19 1.72 -1.43 3.85
CA GLU A 19 1.68 -0.37 4.85
C GLU A 19 2.93 0.51 4.80
N ILE A 20 2.71 1.82 4.94
CA ILE A 20 3.69 2.82 5.35
C ILE A 20 3.27 3.27 6.75
N ASN A 21 3.86 2.64 7.75
CA ASN A 21 3.74 2.98 9.14
C ASN A 21 4.39 4.33 9.40
N ALA A 22 3.60 5.24 9.95
CA ALA A 22 3.98 6.61 10.18
C ALA A 22 4.57 6.82 11.59
N HIS A 23 4.64 5.78 12.42
CA HIS A 23 5.23 5.88 13.74
C HIS A 23 6.73 6.25 13.63
N PRO A 24 7.23 7.31 14.30
CA PRO A 24 8.59 7.84 14.11
C PRO A 24 9.71 6.82 14.38
N TRP A 25 9.45 5.87 15.27
CA TRP A 25 10.39 4.81 15.63
C TRP A 25 10.37 3.61 14.67
N ARG A 26 9.42 3.56 13.73
CA ARG A 26 9.27 2.49 12.73
C ARG A 26 9.63 2.99 11.34
N LEU A 27 8.84 3.90 10.80
CA LEU A 27 8.94 4.40 9.42
C LEU A 27 9.15 3.27 8.40
N ASP A 28 8.36 2.21 8.53
CA ASP A 28 8.41 1.03 7.68
C ASP A 28 7.13 0.89 6.83
N LEU A 29 7.14 0.35 5.63
CA LEU A 29 8.26 -0.09 4.82
C LEU A 29 9.30 1.00 4.57
N ASP A 30 10.59 0.65 4.63
CA ASP A 30 11.67 1.60 4.34
C ASP A 30 11.47 2.23 2.95
N TRP A 31 11.57 3.57 2.88
CA TRP A 31 11.25 4.35 1.70
C TRP A 31 12.00 3.92 0.43
N ARG A 32 13.16 3.27 0.57
CA ARG A 32 13.94 2.73 -0.57
C ARG A 32 13.18 1.66 -1.36
N TRP A 33 12.21 0.99 -0.74
CA TRP A 33 11.37 -0.01 -1.39
C TRP A 33 10.15 0.58 -2.09
N HIS A 34 9.79 1.84 -1.83
CA HIS A 34 8.57 2.45 -2.38
C HIS A 34 8.56 2.45 -3.91
N GLN A 35 9.67 2.84 -4.55
CA GLN A 35 9.77 2.84 -6.02
C GLN A 35 9.58 1.43 -6.59
N LYS A 36 10.28 0.44 -6.04
CA LYS A 36 10.14 -0.95 -6.49
C LYS A 36 8.72 -1.49 -6.30
N ALA A 37 8.07 -1.17 -5.19
CA ALA A 37 6.68 -1.52 -4.95
C ALA A 37 5.74 -0.84 -5.97
N LEU A 38 5.99 0.42 -6.34
CA LEU A 38 5.25 1.11 -7.40
C LEU A 38 5.44 0.45 -8.76
N ASP A 39 6.66 0.02 -9.11
CA ASP A 39 6.95 -0.67 -10.37
C ASP A 39 6.14 -1.97 -10.50
N TYR A 40 5.94 -2.68 -9.38
CA TYR A 40 5.09 -3.87 -9.34
C TYR A 40 3.59 -3.55 -9.38
N GLY A 41 3.21 -2.29 -9.16
CA GLY A 41 1.81 -1.85 -9.12
C GLY A 41 1.16 -1.99 -7.75
N CYS A 42 1.95 -2.05 -6.67
CA CYS A 42 1.43 -2.04 -5.31
C CYS A 42 0.60 -0.76 -5.05
N ILE A 43 -0.34 -0.91 -4.12
CA ILE A 43 -1.06 0.19 -3.49
C ILE A 43 -0.60 0.29 -2.04
N PHE A 44 -0.65 1.48 -1.47
CA PHE A 44 -0.14 1.77 -0.14
C PHE A 44 -1.24 2.20 0.82
N SER A 45 -1.02 1.95 2.10
CA SER A 45 -1.83 2.47 3.21
C SER A 45 -0.90 3.18 4.19
N ILE A 46 -1.20 4.42 4.56
CA ILE A 46 -0.42 5.18 5.55
C ILE A 46 -1.16 5.10 6.89
N ASN A 47 -0.49 4.71 7.97
CA ASN A 47 -1.12 4.43 9.26
C ASN A 47 -0.21 4.88 10.42
N PRO A 48 -0.69 5.64 11.43
CA PRO A 48 0.16 6.08 12.53
C PRO A 48 0.42 5.00 13.58
N ASP A 49 -0.32 3.88 13.55
CA ASP A 49 -0.22 2.82 14.57
C ASP A 49 -0.45 3.37 15.98
N ALA A 50 -1.43 4.27 16.07
CA ALA A 50 -1.66 5.09 17.25
C ALA A 50 -2.25 4.27 18.42
N HIS A 51 -1.59 4.35 19.57
CA HIS A 51 -2.02 3.81 20.86
C HIS A 51 -2.55 4.91 21.79
N SER A 52 -2.47 6.17 21.36
CA SER A 52 -3.08 7.33 22.01
C SER A 52 -3.60 8.33 20.97
N ILE A 53 -4.51 9.22 21.38
CA ILE A 53 -5.10 10.23 20.46
C ILE A 53 -4.02 11.14 19.85
N ARG A 54 -2.99 11.50 20.63
CA ARG A 54 -1.89 12.36 20.17
C ARG A 54 -1.05 11.70 19.09
N GLU A 55 -0.95 10.38 19.09
CA GLU A 55 -0.17 9.65 18.08
C GLU A 55 -0.85 9.65 16.71
N LEU A 56 -2.12 10.04 16.59
CA LEU A 56 -2.75 10.24 15.28
C LEU A 56 -1.98 11.28 14.43
N ASP A 57 -1.33 12.26 15.08
CA ASP A 57 -0.52 13.30 14.42
C ASP A 57 0.74 12.72 13.76
N HIS A 58 1.17 11.50 14.13
CA HIS A 58 2.29 10.82 13.47
C HIS A 58 2.03 10.55 11.99
N MET A 59 0.78 10.56 11.53
CA MET A 59 0.41 10.46 10.11
C MET A 59 1.25 11.38 9.22
N HIS A 60 1.62 12.56 9.72
CA HIS A 60 2.51 13.48 9.01
C HIS A 60 3.80 12.80 8.53
N TRP A 61 4.47 12.02 9.38
CA TRP A 61 5.74 11.37 9.03
C TRP A 61 5.59 10.32 7.94
N GLY A 62 4.47 9.57 7.95
CA GLY A 62 4.16 8.60 6.91
C GLY A 62 3.92 9.26 5.56
N VAL A 63 3.29 10.44 5.54
CA VAL A 63 3.15 11.25 4.32
C VAL A 63 4.51 11.74 3.82
N GLU A 64 5.39 12.18 4.72
CA GLU A 64 6.76 12.59 4.33
C GLU A 64 7.57 11.42 3.77
N MET A 65 7.46 10.21 4.36
CA MET A 65 8.12 9.02 3.82
C MET A 65 7.53 8.58 2.47
N ALA A 66 6.21 8.69 2.29
CA ALA A 66 5.55 8.43 1.01
C ALA A 66 6.04 9.41 -0.07
N ARG A 67 6.14 10.71 0.25
CA ARG A 67 6.68 11.74 -0.64
C ARG A 67 8.14 11.49 -1.00
N LYS A 68 8.98 11.19 -0.01
CA LYS A 68 10.39 10.84 -0.21
C LYS A 68 10.56 9.62 -1.13
N GLY A 69 9.70 8.62 -0.97
CA GLY A 69 9.66 7.43 -1.83
C GLY A 69 8.96 7.65 -3.18
N GLY A 70 8.48 8.86 -3.49
CA GLY A 70 7.80 9.19 -4.75
C GLY A 70 6.43 8.52 -4.93
N VAL A 71 5.73 8.17 -3.84
CA VAL A 71 4.42 7.54 -3.89
C VAL A 71 3.35 8.57 -4.26
N PRO A 72 2.67 8.43 -5.42
CA PRO A 72 1.65 9.38 -5.83
C PRO A 72 0.35 9.14 -5.05
N ARG A 73 -0.45 10.20 -4.88
CA ARG A 73 -1.77 10.16 -4.23
C ARG A 73 -2.68 9.05 -4.76
N THR A 74 -2.64 8.79 -6.08
CA THR A 74 -3.46 7.78 -6.76
C THR A 74 -3.15 6.34 -6.34
N ARG A 75 -2.02 6.11 -5.66
CA ARG A 75 -1.59 4.80 -5.14
C ARG A 75 -1.81 4.64 -3.63
N VAL A 76 -2.39 5.62 -2.95
CA VAL A 76 -2.59 5.60 -1.49
C VAL A 76 -4.08 5.43 -1.16
N LEU A 77 -4.42 4.39 -0.40
CA LEU A 77 -5.80 4.09 0.02
C LEU A 77 -6.43 5.25 0.81
N ASN A 78 -5.68 5.85 1.73
CA ASN A 78 -6.13 6.96 2.57
C ASN A 78 -6.56 8.19 1.77
N ALA A 79 -6.11 8.31 0.52
CA ALA A 79 -6.41 9.45 -0.34
C ALA A 79 -7.68 9.25 -1.19
N MET A 80 -8.28 8.05 -1.16
CA MET A 80 -9.55 7.75 -1.80
C MET A 80 -10.71 8.39 -1.03
N GLY A 81 -11.74 8.83 -1.76
CA GLY A 81 -13.01 9.19 -1.13
C GLY A 81 -13.69 7.96 -0.51
N LEU A 82 -14.50 8.16 0.53
CA LEU A 82 -15.15 7.08 1.29
C LEU A 82 -15.87 6.05 0.40
N ALA A 83 -16.69 6.52 -0.54
CA ALA A 83 -17.43 5.64 -1.45
C ALA A 83 -16.50 4.77 -2.30
N ALA A 84 -15.42 5.35 -2.83
CA ALA A 84 -14.42 4.64 -3.62
C ALA A 84 -13.66 3.61 -2.78
N LEU A 85 -13.28 3.96 -1.54
CA LEU A 85 -12.62 3.05 -0.61
C LEU A 85 -13.52 1.85 -0.25
N LEU A 86 -14.79 2.10 0.10
CA LEU A 86 -15.75 1.04 0.41
C LEU A 86 -16.00 0.12 -0.78
N ALA A 87 -16.09 0.68 -1.99
CA ALA A 87 -16.21 -0.10 -3.22
C ALA A 87 -14.96 -0.97 -3.46
N HIS A 88 -13.75 -0.41 -3.25
CA HIS A 88 -12.48 -1.13 -3.37
C HIS A 88 -12.40 -2.31 -2.40
N LEU A 89 -12.66 -2.07 -1.10
CA LEU A 89 -12.64 -3.12 -0.07
C LEU A 89 -13.71 -4.20 -0.33
N SER A 90 -14.91 -3.80 -0.75
CA SER A 90 -15.98 -4.74 -1.08
C SER A 90 -15.62 -5.62 -2.28
N LYS A 91 -15.01 -5.04 -3.32
CA LYS A 91 -14.50 -5.78 -4.48
C LYS A 91 -13.45 -6.80 -4.05
N ARG A 92 -12.45 -6.37 -3.28
CA ARG A 92 -11.37 -7.24 -2.79
C ARG A 92 -11.90 -8.43 -1.97
N LYS A 93 -12.89 -8.19 -1.09
CA LYS A 93 -13.54 -9.25 -0.29
C LYS A 93 -14.28 -10.27 -1.15
N ARG A 94 -14.83 -9.88 -2.30
CA ARG A 94 -15.43 -10.81 -3.26
C ARG A 94 -14.35 -11.63 -3.98
N ASP A 95 -13.33 -10.95 -4.49
CA ASP A 95 -12.22 -11.56 -5.24
C ASP A 95 -11.47 -12.60 -4.39
N SER A 96 -11.35 -12.38 -3.07
CA SER A 96 -10.74 -13.34 -2.13
C SER A 96 -11.59 -14.59 -1.87
N LYS A 97 -12.92 -14.51 -1.98
CA LYS A 97 -13.85 -15.64 -1.74
C LYS A 97 -13.97 -16.56 -2.95
N THR A 98 -13.79 -16.05 -4.16
CA THR A 98 -13.91 -16.81 -5.41
C THR A 98 -12.69 -17.67 -5.75
N GLY A 99 -11.72 -17.79 -4.84
CA GLY A 99 -10.56 -18.68 -5.03
C GLY A 99 -9.74 -18.34 -6.28
N GLY A 100 -9.08 -17.18 -6.30
CA GLY A 100 -7.86 -16.93 -7.11
C GLY A 100 -7.87 -17.24 -8.61
N ASN A 101 -9.02 -17.41 -9.27
CA ASN A 101 -9.06 -17.85 -10.68
C ASN A 101 -9.13 -16.70 -11.70
N SER A 102 -9.13 -15.43 -11.28
CA SER A 102 -8.94 -14.30 -12.18
C SER A 102 -7.45 -14.00 -12.33
N ARG A 103 -6.81 -14.73 -13.24
CA ARG A 103 -5.49 -14.40 -13.81
C ARG A 103 -5.59 -13.06 -14.54
N SER A 104 -5.49 -11.93 -13.84
CA SER A 104 -5.21 -10.67 -14.51
C SER A 104 -3.73 -10.67 -14.85
N PRO A 105 -3.33 -10.59 -16.13
CA PRO A 105 -1.93 -10.42 -16.45
C PRO A 105 -1.49 -9.11 -15.82
N VAL A 106 -0.38 -9.14 -15.10
CA VAL A 106 0.39 -7.93 -14.79
C VAL A 106 0.42 -7.15 -16.09
N ARG A 107 -0.24 -5.98 -16.11
CA ARG A 107 -0.16 -5.07 -17.25
C ARG A 107 1.33 -4.79 -17.40
N LYS A 108 1.97 -5.39 -18.41
CA LYS A 108 3.30 -4.99 -18.85
C LYS A 108 3.21 -3.49 -19.07
N ALA A 109 3.89 -2.70 -18.24
CA ALA A 109 4.19 -1.33 -18.59
C ALA A 109 4.88 -1.39 -19.96
N VAL A 110 4.30 -0.69 -20.92
CA VAL A 110 4.81 -0.54 -22.27
C VAL A 110 6.15 0.19 -22.18
N ALA A 111 7.05 -0.19 -23.09
CA ALA A 111 8.45 0.22 -23.25
C ALA A 111 8.74 1.72 -23.06
#